data_AF-A0AAU8A3D7-F1
#
_entry.id   AF-A0AAU8A3D7-F1
#
_cell.length_a   1.000
_cell.length_b   1.000
_cell.length_c   1.000
_cell.angle_alpha   90.00
_cell.angle_beta   90.00
_cell.angle_gamma   90.00
#
_symmetry.space_group_name_H-M   'P 1'
#
loop_
_entity.id
_entity.type
_entity.pdbx_description
1 polymer ?
#
loop_
_entity_poly.entity_id
_entity_poly.type
_entity_poly.pdbx_seq_one_letter_code
_entity_poly.pdbx_strand_id
1 'polypeptide(L)'
;MTINQFVIERFHLAFRAGLINRFGEIPTASKLAIEFNLRNFQSNPISRESARKWINGQSMPETARLKALIGWLNLDAAFIYSTTITEKASIPVAIDSQKNMAKVEAYERRKIEGLAQAALNFVSPLTAVLNTEGIIILVNSAWRSAAMLYPKLKGGSLGCEGVNYLAVCEKAMGLGSEEANKVASFIRAVIAEHSKTFTSKYPCHSNGDKRWFEVKVSAYKHLDDVCCVVTHMPITEATFKKKKLIGQPLRK
;
A
#
# COMPACT_ATOMS: atom_id res chain seq x y z
N MET A 1 20.71 -8.93 27.89
CA MET A 1 19.43 -8.19 27.77
C MET A 1 18.34 -8.99 28.47
N THR A 2 17.50 -8.35 29.29
CA THR A 2 16.40 -9.01 29.99
C THR A 2 15.21 -9.22 29.05
N ILE A 3 14.38 -10.24 29.29
CA ILE A 3 13.16 -10.57 28.51
C ILE A 3 12.24 -9.34 28.32
N ASN A 4 12.19 -8.47 29.32
CA ASN A 4 11.41 -7.23 29.29
C ASN A 4 11.88 -6.26 28.19
N GLN A 5 13.19 -6.17 27.93
CA GLN A 5 13.75 -5.27 26.93
C GLN A 5 13.28 -5.63 25.51
N PHE A 6 13.23 -6.92 25.17
CA PHE A 6 12.75 -7.38 23.86
C PHE A 6 11.27 -7.08 23.63
N VAL A 7 10.44 -7.20 24.68
CA VAL A 7 9.01 -6.88 24.61
C VAL A 7 8.82 -5.37 24.36
N ILE A 8 9.61 -4.52 25.03
CA ILE A 8 9.59 -3.07 24.82
C ILE A 8 10.02 -2.72 23.39
N GLU A 9 11.06 -3.36 22.85
CA GLU A 9 11.50 -3.14 21.47
C GLU A 9 10.45 -3.56 20.43
N ARG A 10 9.81 -4.73 20.61
CA ARG A 10 8.75 -5.17 19.70
C ARG A 10 7.51 -4.29 19.80
N PHE A 11 7.13 -3.87 21.00
CA PHE A 11 6.10 -2.85 21.18
C PHE A 11 6.44 -1.58 20.42
N HIS A 12 7.65 -1.05 20.59
CA HIS A 12 8.10 0.17 19.92
C HIS A 12 8.00 0.06 18.38
N LEU A 13 8.44 -1.05 17.81
CA LEU A 13 8.37 -1.30 16.36
C LEU A 13 6.92 -1.35 15.87
N ALA A 14 6.08 -2.16 16.52
CA ALA A 14 4.66 -2.27 16.17
C ALA A 14 3.94 -0.93 16.33
N PHE A 15 4.24 -0.21 17.40
CA PHE A 15 3.66 1.08 17.73
C PHE A 15 3.99 2.14 16.68
N ARG A 16 5.26 2.26 16.26
CA ARG A 16 5.67 3.19 15.21
C ARG A 16 5.02 2.87 13.87
N ALA A 17 4.94 1.59 13.51
CA ALA A 17 4.24 1.16 12.30
C ALA A 17 2.75 1.55 12.34
N GLY A 18 2.08 1.31 13.47
CA GLY A 18 0.68 1.70 13.68
C GLY A 18 0.47 3.22 13.61
N LEU A 19 1.39 4.01 14.17
CA LEU A 19 1.35 5.47 14.09
C LEU A 19 1.50 5.98 12.64
N ILE A 20 2.50 5.48 11.90
CA ILE A 20 2.71 5.86 10.49
C ILE A 20 1.50 5.45 9.65
N ASN A 21 0.97 4.25 9.83
CA ASN A 21 -0.20 3.79 9.10
C ASN A 21 -1.42 4.69 9.33
N ARG A 22 -1.59 5.21 10.55
CA ARG A 22 -2.75 6.03 10.92
C ARG A 22 -2.61 7.51 10.59
N PHE A 23 -1.42 8.07 10.77
CA PHE A 23 -1.17 9.51 10.66
C PHE A 23 -0.37 9.89 9.41
N GLY A 24 0.13 8.92 8.63
CA GLY A 24 1.05 9.14 7.50
C GLY A 24 2.50 9.40 7.92
N GLU A 25 2.70 9.86 9.16
CA GLU A 25 4.00 10.14 9.77
C GLU A 25 3.94 9.84 11.28
N ILE A 26 5.07 9.97 11.98
CA ILE A 26 5.08 9.83 13.43
C ILE A 26 4.63 11.16 14.06
N PRO A 27 3.47 11.20 14.73
CA PRO A 27 2.97 12.44 15.31
C PRO A 27 3.84 12.89 16.49
N THR A 28 3.76 14.18 16.82
CA THR A 28 4.37 14.70 18.04
C THR A 28 3.75 14.04 19.28
N ALA A 29 4.54 13.91 20.35
CA ALA A 29 4.07 13.31 21.60
C ALA A 29 2.82 14.02 22.17
N SER A 30 2.71 15.35 21.98
CA SER A 30 1.53 16.12 22.39
C SER A 30 0.29 15.73 21.58
N LYS A 31 0.42 15.64 20.26
CA LYS A 31 -0.67 15.25 19.36
C LYS A 31 -1.15 13.82 19.67
N LEU A 32 -0.22 12.89 19.87
CA LEU A 32 -0.54 11.52 20.26
C LEU A 32 -1.31 11.45 21.58
N ALA A 33 -0.85 12.18 22.60
CA ALA A 33 -1.50 12.18 23.92
C ALA A 33 -2.94 12.73 23.85
N ILE A 34 -3.14 13.83 23.12
CA ILE A 34 -4.47 14.43 22.92
C ILE A 34 -5.40 13.42 22.22
N GLU A 35 -4.97 12.87 21.10
CA GLU A 35 -5.75 11.92 20.31
C GLU A 35 -6.10 10.65 21.10
N PHE A 36 -5.15 10.13 21.88
CA PHE A 36 -5.41 8.97 22.74
C PHE A 36 -6.44 9.27 23.84
N ASN A 37 -6.29 10.40 24.52
CA ASN A 37 -7.12 10.80 25.66
C ASN A 37 -8.56 11.13 25.22
N LEU A 38 -8.75 11.75 24.06
CA LEU A 38 -10.08 12.01 23.50
C LEU A 38 -10.90 10.72 23.29
N ARG A 39 -10.22 9.60 23.04
CA ARG A 39 -10.86 8.29 22.80
C ARG A 39 -10.97 7.42 24.05
N ASN A 40 -10.21 7.73 25.09
CA ASN A 40 -10.11 6.93 26.33
C ASN A 40 -10.37 7.79 27.58
N PHE A 41 -11.27 8.77 27.47
CA PHE A 41 -11.49 9.81 28.47
C PHE A 41 -11.87 9.26 29.86
N GLN A 42 -12.53 8.09 29.91
CA GLN A 42 -13.03 7.51 31.18
C GLN A 42 -12.14 6.41 31.79
N SER A 43 -11.11 5.91 31.08
CA SER A 43 -10.49 4.63 31.43
C SER A 43 -8.99 4.67 31.75
N ASN A 44 -8.20 5.61 31.21
CA ASN A 44 -6.85 5.94 31.69
C ASN A 44 -6.15 6.98 30.78
N PRO A 45 -6.15 8.28 31.10
CA PRO A 45 -5.44 9.27 30.29
C PRO A 45 -3.91 9.05 30.35
N ILE A 46 -3.23 9.55 29.33
CA ILE A 46 -1.77 9.53 29.20
C ILE A 46 -1.23 10.95 29.13
N SER A 47 -0.02 11.15 29.66
CA SER A 47 0.71 12.40 29.54
C SER A 47 1.48 12.49 28.22
N ARG A 48 1.87 13.71 27.82
CA ARG A 48 2.84 13.93 26.72
C ARG A 48 4.13 13.15 26.94
N GLU A 49 4.60 13.06 28.18
CA GLU A 49 5.85 12.37 28.50
C GLU A 49 5.73 10.85 28.34
N SER A 50 4.60 10.26 28.73
CA SER A 50 4.30 8.85 28.47
C SER A 50 4.30 8.55 26.97
N ALA A 51 3.60 9.38 26.19
CA ALA A 51 3.57 9.29 24.74
C ALA A 51 4.97 9.38 24.11
N ARG A 52 5.82 10.31 24.60
CA ARG A 52 7.20 10.47 24.14
C ARG A 52 8.05 9.23 24.41
N LYS A 53 7.95 8.67 25.62
CA LYS A 53 8.70 7.45 26.00
C LYS A 53 8.31 6.26 25.13
N TRP A 54 7.04 6.11 24.78
CA TRP A 54 6.58 5.04 23.88
C TRP A 54 7.07 5.24 22.44
N ILE A 55 6.95 6.46 21.90
CA ILE A 55 7.44 6.80 20.55
C ILE A 55 8.94 6.52 20.41
N ASN A 56 9.70 6.68 21.49
CA ASN A 56 11.16 6.49 21.54
C ASN A 56 11.59 5.11 22.04
N GLY A 57 10.64 4.22 22.36
CA GLY A 57 10.95 2.84 22.77
C GLY A 57 11.58 2.73 24.15
N GLN A 58 11.42 3.75 24.97
CA GLN A 58 11.97 3.83 26.32
C GLN A 58 11.06 3.14 27.35
N SER A 59 9.79 2.94 27.02
CA SER A 59 8.84 2.22 27.88
C SER A 59 7.68 1.65 27.09
N MET A 60 6.93 0.76 27.73
CA MET A 60 5.70 0.15 27.22
C MET A 60 4.51 0.51 28.13
N PRO A 61 3.30 0.73 27.58
CA PRO A 61 2.10 0.95 28.37
C PRO A 61 1.71 -0.28 29.20
N GLU A 62 1.04 -0.03 30.32
CA GLU A 62 0.33 -1.06 31.08
C GLU A 62 -0.84 -1.67 30.29
N THR A 63 -1.29 -2.85 30.69
CA THR A 63 -2.23 -3.72 29.94
C THR A 63 -3.50 -3.00 29.47
N ALA A 64 -4.10 -2.13 30.28
CA ALA A 64 -5.31 -1.39 29.89
C ALA A 64 -5.04 -0.40 28.74
N ARG A 65 -3.98 0.40 28.85
CA ARG A 65 -3.56 1.37 27.82
C ARG A 65 -3.09 0.65 26.56
N LEU A 66 -2.38 -0.46 26.72
CA LEU A 66 -1.93 -1.26 25.59
C LEU A 66 -3.10 -1.85 24.79
N LYS A 67 -4.12 -2.39 25.46
CA LYS A 67 -5.34 -2.89 24.79
C LYS A 67 -6.02 -1.78 23.98
N ALA A 68 -6.12 -0.58 24.55
CA ALA A 68 -6.65 0.57 23.85
C ALA A 68 -5.81 0.95 22.62
N LEU A 69 -4.48 0.93 22.73
CA LEU A 69 -3.58 1.18 21.59
C LEU A 69 -3.66 0.11 20.52
N ILE A 70 -3.74 -1.17 20.91
CA ILE A 70 -3.90 -2.31 20.00
C ILE A 70 -5.17 -2.12 19.16
N GLY A 71 -6.31 -1.84 19.80
CA GLY A 71 -7.56 -1.61 19.05
C GLY A 71 -7.53 -0.34 18.21
N TRP A 72 -6.96 0.75 18.74
CA TRP A 72 -6.99 2.06 18.07
C TRP A 72 -6.05 2.16 16.86
N LEU A 73 -4.86 1.58 16.96
CA LEU A 73 -3.82 1.62 15.93
C LEU A 73 -3.72 0.30 15.15
N ASN A 74 -4.58 -0.67 15.46
CA ASN A 74 -4.56 -2.02 14.89
C ASN A 74 -3.18 -2.71 15.06
N LEU A 75 -2.63 -2.66 16.27
CA LEU A 75 -1.30 -3.23 16.57
C LEU A 75 -1.37 -4.75 16.73
N ASP A 76 -0.31 -5.46 16.33
CA ASP A 76 -0.25 -6.90 16.51
C ASP A 76 0.16 -7.27 17.95
N ALA A 77 -0.82 -7.68 18.76
CA ALA A 77 -0.59 -8.11 20.13
C ALA A 77 0.29 -9.38 20.24
N ALA A 78 0.20 -10.29 19.27
CA ALA A 78 0.97 -11.53 19.27
C ALA A 78 2.45 -11.27 18.99
N PHE A 79 2.76 -10.29 18.12
CA PHE A 79 4.13 -9.85 17.88
C PHE A 79 4.75 -9.18 19.12
N ILE A 80 3.99 -8.31 19.80
CA ILE A 80 4.45 -7.59 20.99
C ILE A 80 4.85 -8.58 22.10
N TYR A 81 4.03 -9.61 22.33
CA TYR A 81 4.22 -10.59 23.40
C TYR A 81 4.90 -11.89 22.99
N SER A 82 5.44 -11.97 21.77
CA SER A 82 6.08 -13.19 21.28
C SER A 82 7.20 -13.66 22.21
N THR A 83 7.14 -14.89 22.72
CA THR A 83 8.21 -15.48 23.55
C THR A 83 9.28 -16.16 22.70
N THR A 84 9.04 -16.35 21.41
CA THR A 84 10.02 -16.92 20.49
C THR A 84 11.03 -15.86 20.12
N ILE A 85 12.22 -15.94 20.74
CA ILE A 85 13.40 -15.24 20.27
C ILE A 85 13.79 -15.88 18.94
N THR A 86 13.64 -15.14 17.85
CA THR A 86 14.35 -15.46 16.61
C THR A 86 15.84 -15.21 16.87
N GLU A 87 16.54 -16.24 17.37
CA GLU A 87 17.86 -16.67 16.89
C GLU A 87 18.39 -17.90 17.67
N LYS A 88 18.96 -18.83 16.87
CA LYS A 88 19.70 -20.06 17.19
C LYS A 88 20.14 -20.27 18.66
N ALA A 89 19.47 -21.17 19.38
CA ALA A 89 20.06 -22.22 20.22
C ALA A 89 18.97 -23.06 20.94
N SER A 90 18.87 -24.34 20.55
CA SER A 90 18.71 -25.53 21.43
C SER A 90 17.56 -25.63 22.48
N ILE A 91 16.38 -26.13 22.05
CA ILE A 91 15.53 -27.29 22.55
C ILE A 91 15.18 -27.43 24.07
N PRO A 92 14.04 -28.06 24.50
CA PRO A 92 12.69 -28.32 23.93
C PRO A 92 11.53 -27.94 24.89
N VAL A 93 10.29 -27.72 24.40
CA VAL A 93 9.07 -28.37 24.97
C VAL A 93 8.00 -28.37 23.89
N ALA A 94 7.40 -29.54 23.67
CA ALA A 94 6.32 -29.81 22.74
C ALA A 94 5.10 -28.91 22.97
N ILE A 95 4.82 -27.98 22.04
CA ILE A 95 3.56 -27.24 21.98
C ILE A 95 3.19 -27.06 20.51
N ASP A 96 2.24 -27.90 20.04
CA ASP A 96 1.58 -27.92 18.72
C ASP A 96 2.22 -26.99 17.65
N SER A 97 3.34 -27.46 17.11
CA SER A 97 4.27 -26.69 16.28
C SER A 97 3.66 -26.26 14.94
N GLN A 98 2.76 -27.04 14.36
CA GLN A 98 2.16 -26.73 13.05
C GLN A 98 1.21 -25.53 13.11
N LYS A 99 0.35 -25.46 14.14
CA LYS A 99 -0.68 -24.43 14.25
C LYS A 99 -0.10 -23.06 14.65
N ASN A 100 1.00 -23.06 15.40
CA ASN A 100 1.74 -21.86 15.77
C ASN A 100 2.64 -21.37 14.63
N MET A 101 3.27 -22.28 13.88
CA MET A 101 4.08 -21.91 12.71
C MET A 101 3.22 -21.31 11.60
N ALA A 102 2.03 -21.85 11.34
CA ALA A 102 1.08 -21.26 10.38
C ALA A 102 0.64 -19.82 10.77
N LYS A 103 0.47 -19.55 12.06
CA LYS A 103 0.14 -18.20 12.55
C LYS A 103 1.32 -17.23 12.42
N VAL A 104 2.54 -17.69 12.73
CA VAL A 104 3.77 -16.89 12.57
C VAL A 104 4.04 -16.60 11.09
N GLU A 105 3.88 -17.59 10.20
CA GLU A 105 3.98 -17.39 8.76
C GLU A 105 2.93 -16.43 8.24
N ALA A 106 1.68 -16.54 8.68
CA ALA A 106 0.62 -15.62 8.29
C ALA A 106 0.92 -14.18 8.76
N TYR A 107 1.53 -14.02 9.94
CA TYR A 107 1.97 -12.73 10.44
C TYR A 107 3.09 -12.12 9.58
N GLU A 108 4.15 -12.89 9.32
CA GLU A 108 5.26 -12.40 8.50
C GLU A 108 4.82 -12.08 7.07
N ARG A 109 3.92 -12.88 6.48
CA ARG A 109 3.28 -12.58 5.19
C ARG A 109 2.55 -11.24 5.23
N ARG A 110 1.67 -11.03 6.22
CA ARG A 110 0.94 -9.75 6.39
C ARG A 110 1.86 -8.55 6.59
N LYS A 111 2.97 -8.73 7.31
CA LYS A 111 3.97 -7.69 7.53
C LYS A 111 4.69 -7.34 6.23
N ILE A 112 5.11 -8.34 5.45
CA ILE A 112 5.72 -8.15 4.13
C ILE A 112 4.73 -7.50 3.16
N GLU A 113 3.47 -7.94 3.14
CA GLU A 113 2.38 -7.34 2.36
C GLU A 113 2.19 -5.86 2.73
N GLY A 114 2.15 -5.55 4.03
CA GLY A 114 2.07 -4.18 4.53
C GLY A 114 3.25 -3.32 4.10
N LEU A 115 4.46 -3.85 4.14
CA LEU A 115 5.67 -3.17 3.64
C LEU A 115 5.63 -2.97 2.12
N ALA A 116 5.19 -3.96 1.36
CA ALA A 116 5.03 -3.88 -0.09
C ALA A 116 4.01 -2.80 -0.47
N GLN A 117 2.88 -2.73 0.23
CA GLN A 117 1.88 -1.68 0.04
C GLN A 117 2.44 -0.30 0.41
N ALA A 118 3.18 -0.19 1.52
CA ALA A 118 3.81 1.07 1.93
C ALA A 118 4.84 1.55 0.89
N ALA A 119 5.66 0.63 0.35
CA ALA A 119 6.60 0.93 -0.73
C ALA A 119 5.86 1.39 -1.99
N LEU A 120 4.80 0.70 -2.40
CA LEU A 120 3.97 1.09 -3.53
C LEU A 120 3.33 2.48 -3.33
N ASN A 121 2.89 2.79 -2.11
CA ASN A 121 2.31 4.09 -1.74
C ASN A 121 3.32 5.25 -1.80
N PHE A 122 4.62 4.97 -1.72
CA PHE A 122 5.66 5.99 -1.83
C PHE A 122 5.97 6.37 -3.29
N VAL A 123 5.66 5.49 -4.24
CA VAL A 123 5.90 5.76 -5.67
C VAL A 123 4.90 6.78 -6.19
N SER A 124 5.41 7.85 -6.82
CA SER A 124 4.65 8.75 -7.68
C SER A 124 4.94 8.32 -9.12
N PRO A 125 4.01 7.64 -9.82
CA PRO A 125 2.71 8.20 -10.25
C PRO A 125 1.49 7.34 -9.87
N LEU A 126 0.28 7.68 -10.34
CA LEU A 126 -0.94 6.89 -10.15
C LEU A 126 -0.68 5.46 -10.66
N THR A 127 -0.67 4.48 -9.76
CA THR A 127 -0.26 3.11 -10.08
C THR A 127 -1.31 2.11 -9.63
N ALA A 128 -1.69 1.21 -10.54
CA ALA A 128 -2.55 0.07 -10.29
C ALA A 128 -1.84 -1.22 -10.73
N VAL A 129 -2.05 -2.29 -9.97
CA VAL A 129 -1.64 -3.66 -10.31
C VAL A 129 -2.89 -4.44 -10.67
N LEU A 130 -2.85 -5.11 -11.80
CA LEU A 130 -3.93 -5.94 -12.33
C LEU A 130 -3.53 -7.41 -12.35
N ASN A 131 -4.49 -8.30 -12.14
CA ASN A 131 -4.33 -9.72 -12.46
C ASN A 131 -4.47 -9.98 -13.98
N THR A 132 -4.38 -11.25 -14.38
CA THR A 132 -4.49 -11.69 -15.78
C THR A 132 -5.85 -11.40 -16.43
N GLU A 133 -6.91 -11.27 -15.63
CA GLU A 133 -8.26 -10.92 -16.08
C GLU A 133 -8.47 -9.40 -16.22
N GLY A 134 -7.47 -8.59 -15.85
CA GLY A 134 -7.55 -7.14 -15.85
C GLY A 134 -8.29 -6.56 -14.64
N ILE A 135 -8.50 -7.35 -13.59
CA ILE A 135 -9.07 -6.90 -12.31
C ILE A 135 -7.97 -6.22 -11.50
N ILE A 136 -8.27 -5.04 -10.97
CA ILE A 136 -7.38 -4.32 -10.06
C ILE A 136 -7.26 -5.13 -8.77
N ILE A 137 -6.04 -5.58 -8.46
CA ILE A 137 -5.72 -6.28 -7.22
C ILE A 137 -5.07 -5.35 -6.19
N LEU A 138 -4.44 -4.26 -6.65
CA LEU A 138 -3.78 -3.31 -5.76
C LEU A 138 -3.68 -1.92 -6.40
N VAL A 139 -3.79 -0.86 -5.60
CA VAL A 139 -3.49 0.51 -6.05
C VAL A 139 -2.65 1.27 -5.02
N ASN A 140 -1.91 2.28 -5.48
CA ASN A 140 -1.19 3.19 -4.58
C ASN A 140 -2.09 4.34 -4.07
N SER A 141 -1.58 5.08 -3.08
CA SER A 141 -2.24 6.25 -2.47
C SER A 141 -2.64 7.31 -3.51
N ALA A 142 -1.80 7.55 -4.52
CA ALA A 142 -2.05 8.52 -5.59
C ALA A 142 -3.25 8.13 -6.45
N TRP A 143 -3.34 6.86 -6.87
CA TRP A 143 -4.50 6.34 -7.59
C TRP A 143 -5.78 6.43 -6.76
N ARG A 144 -5.72 6.04 -5.49
CA ARG A 144 -6.91 6.08 -4.61
C ARG A 144 -7.42 7.51 -4.45
N SER A 145 -6.52 8.47 -4.30
CA SER A 145 -6.86 9.90 -4.20
C SER A 145 -7.51 10.40 -5.48
N ALA A 146 -6.97 10.02 -6.64
CA ALA A 146 -7.57 10.37 -7.93
C ALA A 146 -8.96 9.74 -8.09
N ALA A 147 -9.13 8.45 -7.76
CA ALA A 147 -10.40 7.74 -7.87
C ALA A 147 -11.52 8.37 -7.03
N MET A 148 -11.21 9.03 -5.91
CA MET A 148 -12.19 9.77 -5.10
C MET A 148 -12.69 11.06 -5.77
N LEU A 149 -11.90 11.64 -6.68
CA LEU A 149 -12.23 12.88 -7.39
C LEU A 149 -13.03 12.61 -8.68
N TYR A 150 -12.98 11.38 -9.20
CA TYR A 150 -13.74 10.99 -10.40
C TYR A 150 -15.15 10.47 -10.04
N PRO A 151 -16.11 10.55 -10.97
CA PRO A 151 -17.42 9.97 -10.78
C PRO A 151 -17.35 8.49 -10.40
N LYS A 152 -18.17 8.08 -9.44
CA LYS A 152 -18.29 6.68 -9.03
C LYS A 152 -18.77 5.81 -10.18
N LEU A 153 -18.31 4.56 -10.19
CA LEU A 153 -18.80 3.57 -11.14
C LEU A 153 -20.26 3.19 -10.82
N LYS A 154 -20.90 2.48 -11.76
CA LYS A 154 -22.22 1.88 -11.51
C LYS A 154 -22.15 1.03 -10.24
N GLY A 155 -23.04 1.29 -9.29
CA GLY A 155 -23.02 0.66 -7.96
C GLY A 155 -22.30 1.45 -6.87
N GLY A 156 -21.80 2.66 -7.17
CA GLY A 156 -21.24 3.56 -6.17
C GLY A 156 -19.81 3.22 -5.72
N SER A 157 -19.17 2.25 -6.38
CA SER A 157 -17.78 1.86 -6.11
C SER A 157 -16.78 2.85 -6.70
N LEU A 158 -15.63 2.97 -6.03
CA LEU A 158 -14.45 3.64 -6.58
C LEU A 158 -13.78 2.73 -7.61
N GLY A 159 -13.12 3.31 -8.61
CA GLY A 159 -12.30 2.58 -9.59
C GLY A 159 -10.97 2.07 -9.00
N CYS A 160 -11.05 1.27 -7.94
CA CYS A 160 -9.91 0.69 -7.22
C CYS A 160 -10.01 -0.84 -7.21
N GLU A 161 -9.57 -1.49 -6.13
CA GLU A 161 -9.52 -2.95 -6.02
C GLU A 161 -10.87 -3.63 -6.28
N GLY A 162 -10.83 -4.79 -6.96
CA GLY A 162 -12.00 -5.57 -7.34
C GLY A 162 -12.71 -5.10 -8.61
N VAL A 163 -12.36 -3.93 -9.14
CA VAL A 163 -12.90 -3.42 -10.40
C VAL A 163 -12.12 -4.00 -11.59
N ASN A 164 -12.85 -4.44 -12.62
CA ASN A 164 -12.23 -4.79 -13.90
C ASN A 164 -11.84 -3.51 -14.67
N TYR A 165 -10.55 -3.20 -14.71
CA TYR A 165 -10.02 -1.99 -15.33
C TYR A 165 -10.24 -1.99 -16.84
N LEU A 166 -10.11 -3.15 -17.50
CA LEU A 166 -10.33 -3.30 -18.94
C LEU A 166 -11.78 -2.93 -19.29
N ALA A 167 -12.74 -3.44 -18.53
CA ALA A 167 -14.15 -3.14 -18.72
C ALA A 167 -14.47 -1.65 -18.49
N VAL A 168 -13.76 -0.97 -17.58
CA VAL A 168 -13.89 0.48 -17.39
C VAL A 168 -13.35 1.23 -18.61
N CYS A 169 -12.18 0.85 -19.11
CA CYS A 169 -11.59 1.44 -20.31
C CYS A 169 -12.46 1.25 -21.56
N GLU A 170 -13.02 0.05 -21.74
CA GLU A 170 -13.88 -0.29 -22.88
C GLU A 170 -15.23 0.44 -22.86
N LYS A 171 -15.76 0.72 -21.66
CA LYS A 171 -17.02 1.45 -21.45
C LYS A 171 -16.82 2.97 -21.34
N ALA A 172 -15.60 3.47 -21.46
CA ALA A 172 -15.33 4.90 -21.41
C ALA A 172 -16.02 5.61 -22.58
N MET A 173 -16.69 6.73 -22.30
CA MET A 173 -17.40 7.54 -23.29
C MET A 173 -16.83 8.96 -23.31
N GLY A 174 -16.89 9.62 -24.47
CA GLY A 174 -16.41 10.99 -24.66
C GLY A 174 -14.96 11.10 -25.11
N LEU A 175 -14.36 12.27 -24.89
CA LEU A 175 -12.96 12.56 -25.25
C LEU A 175 -12.02 11.64 -24.46
N GLY A 176 -11.18 10.87 -25.16
CA GLY A 176 -10.27 9.88 -24.56
C GLY A 176 -10.78 8.43 -24.57
N SER A 177 -11.99 8.17 -25.08
CA SER A 177 -12.56 6.81 -25.18
C SER A 177 -11.79 5.91 -26.15
N GLU A 178 -11.28 6.44 -27.25
CA GLU A 178 -10.40 5.69 -28.16
C GLU A 178 -9.08 5.32 -27.48
N GLU A 179 -8.46 6.25 -26.76
CA GLU A 179 -7.23 6.00 -26.01
C GLU A 179 -7.44 4.97 -24.90
N ALA A 180 -8.57 5.03 -24.19
CA ALA A 180 -8.95 4.04 -23.20
C ALA A 180 -9.09 2.64 -23.82
N ASN A 181 -9.79 2.51 -24.95
CA ASN A 181 -9.91 1.25 -25.69
C ASN A 181 -8.55 0.71 -26.18
N LYS A 182 -7.68 1.60 -26.68
CA LYS A 182 -6.30 1.27 -27.06
C LYS A 182 -5.53 0.72 -25.86
N VAL A 183 -5.59 1.39 -24.71
CA VAL A 183 -4.94 0.93 -23.46
C VAL A 183 -5.42 -0.46 -23.05
N ALA A 184 -6.73 -0.73 -23.09
CA ALA A 184 -7.26 -2.05 -22.78
C ALA A 184 -6.69 -3.13 -23.70
N SER A 185 -6.62 -2.86 -25.00
CA SER A 185 -6.05 -3.78 -26.00
C SER A 185 -4.56 -4.04 -25.73
N PHE A 186 -3.78 -3.01 -25.39
CA PHE A 186 -2.37 -3.16 -25.06
C PHE A 186 -2.13 -3.91 -23.76
N ILE A 187 -2.96 -3.72 -22.74
CA ILE A 187 -2.86 -4.49 -21.49
C ILE A 187 -3.07 -5.99 -21.78
N ARG A 188 -4.08 -6.35 -22.58
CA ARG A 188 -4.30 -7.75 -22.98
C ARG A 188 -3.08 -8.34 -23.69
N ALA A 189 -2.48 -7.60 -24.62
CA ALA A 189 -1.27 -8.04 -25.32
C ALA A 189 -0.06 -8.18 -24.38
N VAL A 190 0.13 -7.22 -23.48
CA VAL A 190 1.24 -7.22 -22.50
C VAL A 190 1.11 -8.39 -21.51
N ILE A 191 -0.11 -8.69 -21.04
CA ILE A 191 -0.39 -9.86 -20.20
C ILE A 191 -0.07 -11.16 -20.96
N ALA A 192 -0.54 -11.30 -22.21
CA ALA A 192 -0.33 -12.50 -23.01
C ALA A 192 1.16 -12.76 -23.31
N GLU A 193 1.96 -11.71 -23.49
CA GLU A 193 3.36 -11.82 -23.88
C GLU A 193 4.37 -11.73 -22.73
N HIS A 194 3.90 -11.48 -21.50
CA HIS A 194 4.66 -11.56 -20.23
C HIS A 194 5.95 -10.71 -20.12
N SER A 195 6.35 -9.97 -21.15
CA SER A 195 7.63 -9.24 -21.20
C SER A 195 7.59 -7.90 -21.93
N LYS A 196 6.46 -7.53 -22.55
CA LYS A 196 6.35 -6.26 -23.27
C LYS A 196 6.04 -5.11 -22.32
N THR A 197 6.74 -4.00 -22.53
CA THR A 197 6.37 -2.70 -21.96
C THR A 197 5.70 -1.88 -23.06
N PHE A 198 4.55 -1.29 -22.73
CA PHE A 198 3.84 -0.37 -23.59
C PHE A 198 3.83 1.03 -22.98
N THR A 199 3.87 2.06 -23.82
CA THR A 199 3.77 3.45 -23.37
C THR A 199 3.03 4.29 -24.41
N SER A 200 2.01 5.02 -23.97
CA SER A 200 1.25 5.95 -24.78
C SER A 200 1.01 7.25 -24.04
N LYS A 201 0.79 8.33 -24.79
CA LYS A 201 0.43 9.63 -24.24
C LYS A 201 -0.99 9.98 -24.66
N TYR A 202 -1.77 10.53 -23.75
CA TYR A 202 -3.16 10.92 -24.04
C TYR A 202 -3.56 12.19 -23.29
N PRO A 203 -4.44 13.02 -23.87
CA PRO A 203 -5.06 14.12 -23.17
C PRO A 203 -6.16 13.59 -22.25
N CYS A 204 -6.28 14.17 -21.06
CA CYS A 204 -7.40 13.96 -20.14
C CYS A 204 -7.93 15.33 -19.75
N HIS A 205 -8.93 15.81 -20.47
CA HIS A 205 -9.52 17.13 -20.25
C HIS A 205 -10.79 16.99 -19.41
N SER A 206 -10.96 17.84 -18.41
CA SER A 206 -12.17 17.90 -17.57
C SER A 206 -12.62 19.34 -17.48
N ASN A 207 -13.85 19.67 -17.89
CA ASN A 207 -14.50 21.00 -17.81
C ASN A 207 -13.56 22.19 -17.52
N GLY A 208 -12.75 22.57 -18.51
CA GLY A 208 -11.82 23.72 -18.44
C GLY A 208 -10.36 23.38 -18.08
N ASP A 209 -10.12 22.28 -17.37
CA ASP A 209 -8.78 21.80 -17.02
C ASP A 209 -8.19 20.93 -18.14
N LYS A 210 -7.09 21.40 -18.72
CA LYS A 210 -6.28 20.62 -19.67
C LYS A 210 -5.19 19.85 -18.92
N ARG A 211 -5.28 18.52 -18.92
CA ARG A 211 -4.24 17.63 -18.40
C ARG A 211 -3.78 16.66 -19.49
N TRP A 212 -2.54 16.20 -19.38
CA TRP A 212 -1.95 15.20 -20.24
C TRP A 212 -1.31 14.13 -19.38
N PHE A 213 -1.42 12.88 -19.82
CA PHE A 213 -0.85 11.75 -19.13
C PHE A 213 -0.02 10.92 -20.09
N GLU A 214 1.05 10.34 -19.58
CA GLU A 214 1.71 9.19 -20.17
C GLU A 214 1.28 7.95 -19.39
N VAL A 215 0.62 7.01 -20.07
CA VAL A 215 0.31 5.69 -19.54
C VAL A 215 1.46 4.75 -19.88
N LYS A 216 1.99 4.09 -18.87
CA LYS A 216 2.96 3.00 -19.01
C LYS A 216 2.32 1.71 -18.50
N VAL A 217 2.45 0.65 -19.29
CA VAL A 217 1.94 -0.68 -18.97
C VAL A 217 3.09 -1.66 -19.06
N SER A 218 3.28 -2.48 -18.03
CA SER A 218 4.30 -3.52 -18.02
C SER A 218 3.77 -4.75 -17.28
N ALA A 219 3.88 -5.92 -17.92
CA ALA A 219 3.66 -7.19 -17.25
C ALA A 219 4.96 -7.68 -16.63
N TYR A 220 4.84 -8.33 -15.49
CA TYR A 220 5.92 -9.08 -14.86
C TYR A 220 5.37 -10.43 -14.39
N LYS A 221 6.14 -11.47 -14.62
CA LYS A 221 5.88 -12.81 -14.11
C LYS A 221 6.64 -12.99 -12.80
N HIS A 222 5.91 -13.22 -11.71
CA HIS A 222 6.48 -13.59 -10.42
C HIS A 222 6.02 -15.01 -10.08
N LEU A 223 6.96 -15.97 -10.10
CA LEU A 223 6.63 -17.40 -9.93
C LEU A 223 5.58 -17.84 -10.97
N ASP A 224 4.42 -18.31 -10.52
CA ASP A 224 3.30 -18.73 -11.36
C ASP A 224 2.29 -17.60 -11.62
N ASP A 225 2.43 -16.47 -10.94
CA ASP A 225 1.54 -15.32 -11.08
C ASP A 225 2.05 -14.33 -12.13
N VAL A 226 1.10 -13.82 -12.91
CA VAL A 226 1.35 -12.78 -13.90
C VAL A 226 0.59 -11.54 -13.48
N CYS A 227 1.34 -10.48 -13.18
CA CYS A 227 0.79 -9.20 -12.78
C CYS A 227 1.08 -8.16 -13.85
N CYS A 228 0.10 -7.29 -14.12
CA CYS A 228 0.26 -6.15 -14.99
C CYS A 228 0.24 -4.87 -14.17
N VAL A 229 1.30 -4.06 -14.28
CA VAL A 229 1.38 -2.75 -13.66
C VAL A 229 0.98 -1.69 -14.68
N VAL A 230 0.00 -0.87 -14.32
CA VAL A 230 -0.47 0.28 -15.09
C VAL A 230 -0.15 1.53 -14.31
N THR A 231 0.56 2.46 -14.94
CA THR A 231 0.97 3.72 -14.33
C THR A 231 0.53 4.88 -15.20
N HIS A 232 -0.19 5.86 -14.62
CA HIS A 232 -0.55 7.11 -15.26
C HIS A 232 0.29 8.26 -14.70
N MET A 233 1.24 8.74 -15.48
CA MET A 233 2.12 9.83 -15.11
C MET A 233 1.62 11.15 -15.71
N PRO A 234 1.35 12.19 -14.90
CA PRO A 234 1.03 13.51 -15.45
C PRO A 234 2.25 14.04 -16.21
N ILE A 235 2.02 14.55 -17.41
CA ILE A 235 3.04 15.16 -18.27
C ILE A 235 2.61 16.57 -18.65
N THR A 236 3.59 17.39 -19.05
CA THR A 236 3.33 18.73 -19.58
C THR A 236 2.85 18.67 -21.03
N GLU A 237 2.16 19.71 -21.50
CA GLU A 237 1.78 19.85 -22.91
C GLU A 237 2.99 19.79 -23.84
N ALA A 238 4.12 20.37 -23.42
CA ALA A 238 5.37 20.31 -24.17
C ALA A 238 5.86 18.86 -24.33
N THR A 239 5.82 18.05 -23.26
CA THR A 239 6.17 16.63 -23.32
C THR A 239 5.17 15.82 -24.15
N PHE A 240 3.88 16.18 -24.13
CA PHE A 240 2.86 15.57 -24.98
C PHE A 240 3.11 15.84 -26.48
N LYS A 241 3.44 17.09 -26.85
CA LYS A 241 3.70 17.50 -28.24
C LYS A 241 5.01 16.97 -28.82
N LYS A 242 5.98 16.55 -27.99
CA LYS A 242 7.23 15.94 -28.45
C LYS A 242 6.95 14.58 -29.11
N LYS A 243 7.25 14.45 -30.41
CA LYS A 243 7.30 13.15 -31.11
C LYS A 243 8.34 12.25 -30.43
N LYS A 244 7.99 10.98 -30.23
CA LYS A 244 8.90 9.95 -29.71
C LYS A 244 10.04 9.81 -30.74
N LEU A 245 11.25 10.30 -30.41
CA LEU A 245 12.47 9.92 -31.11
C LEU A 245 12.62 8.41 -30.87
N ILE A 246 12.29 7.60 -31.87
CA ILE A 246 12.50 6.16 -31.80
C ILE A 246 14.02 5.95 -31.77
N GLY A 247 14.57 5.69 -30.59
CA GLY A 247 15.96 5.28 -30.44
C GLY A 247 16.18 4.00 -31.25
N GLN A 248 17.14 4.05 -32.16
CA GLN A 248 17.60 2.88 -32.90
C GLN A 248 18.04 1.77 -31.92
N PRO A 249 17.81 0.48 -32.25
CA PRO A 249 18.28 -0.61 -31.41
C PRO A 249 19.80 -0.53 -31.28
N LEU A 250 20.29 -0.65 -30.04
CA LEU A 250 21.71 -0.77 -29.73
C LEU A 250 22.28 -1.90 -30.60
N ARG A 251 23.20 -1.55 -31.51
CA ARG A 251 24.00 -2.53 -32.24
C ARG A 251 24.90 -3.26 -31.23
N LYS A 252 24.97 -4.57 -31.46
CA LYS A 252 25.70 -5.60 -30.70
C LYS A 252 27.09 -5.18 -30.26
#